data_AF-A0A2D6FFF4-F1
#
_entry.id   AF-A0A2D6FFF4-F1
#
_cell.length_a   1.000
_cell.length_b   1.000
_cell.length_c   1.000
_cell.angle_alpha   90.00
_cell.angle_beta   90.00
_cell.angle_gamma   90.00
#
_symmetry.space_group_name_H-M   'P 1'
#
loop_
_entity.id
_entity.type
_entity.pdbx_description
1 polymer ?
#
loop_
_entity_poly.entity_id
_entity_poly.type
_entity_poly.pdbx_seq_one_letter_code
_entity_poly.pdbx_strand_id
1 'polypeptide(L)'
;MDHSQTSTKKRVLFFDQIKALMIALVIAVHVPMAFGGISWMGVRIPIEGVSDPLFGTAYRFFVYICQTFFMYMLFLISGYFVPPSVHKKGVVRYLQDRLLRIGVPFLVGLLLINNSSMLLGRLSPASPLAGLSWNEMPLNRVGVLWFLVLLFVFDLLYCAWVALRGDRFSVDTSVSAPQLRSWLISAFLLAILEVAMSTRTELWATLMNSPLDGFGFQGRHIFTYSFMFFLGCKASCHRWLEKLNTHLVVRWFRFSIASSLCLLTIALVVTFNGNISDEAEKLTLVYAIFSFFYTFIGWGVMGYLLLWFQRNQNRFGQWLATAGVDSYGAYIIHPLVLVGVLEAIGFIGLNHWLIALAATVLGIVISFGIVHQLRRIPSVARII
;
A
#
# COMPACT_ATOMS: atom_id res chain seq x y z
N MET A 1 49.00 14.24 -9.36
CA MET A 1 48.29 12.96 -9.53
C MET A 1 46.94 13.11 -8.85
N ASP A 2 45.88 13.19 -9.66
CA ASP A 2 44.50 13.46 -9.28
C ASP A 2 43.92 12.34 -8.40
N HIS A 3 43.55 12.67 -7.17
CA HIS A 3 42.54 11.90 -6.44
C HIS A 3 41.17 12.46 -6.79
N SER A 4 40.59 11.91 -7.86
CA SER A 4 39.17 12.01 -8.18
C SER A 4 38.35 11.54 -6.97
N GLN A 5 37.83 12.51 -6.21
CA GLN A 5 36.77 12.28 -5.23
C GLN A 5 35.47 11.96 -5.98
N THR A 6 35.24 10.69 -6.31
CA THR A 6 33.88 10.21 -6.55
C THR A 6 33.14 10.17 -5.21
N SER A 7 32.64 11.33 -4.78
CA SER A 7 31.60 11.43 -3.77
C SER A 7 30.33 10.77 -4.32
N THR A 8 30.28 9.43 -4.25
CA THR A 8 29.03 8.70 -4.42
C THR A 8 28.14 9.11 -3.26
N LYS A 9 27.18 10.01 -3.52
CA LYS A 9 26.07 10.33 -2.60
C LYS A 9 25.60 9.02 -1.97
N LYS A 10 25.88 8.84 -0.67
CA LYS A 10 25.54 7.63 0.09
C LYS A 10 24.02 7.51 0.08
N ARG A 11 23.49 6.70 -0.85
CA ARG A 11 22.06 6.45 -1.01
C ARG A 11 21.51 5.96 0.32
N VAL A 12 20.45 6.60 0.79
CA VAL A 12 19.82 6.26 2.07
C VAL A 12 19.05 4.96 1.89
N LEU A 13 19.68 3.85 2.27
CA LEU A 13 19.20 2.49 1.96
C LEU A 13 17.87 2.15 2.62
N PHE A 14 17.56 2.73 3.79
CA PHE A 14 16.37 2.38 4.55
C PHE A 14 15.07 2.69 3.80
N PHE A 15 15.01 3.75 3.00
CA PHE A 15 13.82 4.07 2.22
C PHE A 15 13.52 3.02 1.16
N ASP A 16 14.56 2.50 0.50
CA ASP A 16 14.40 1.43 -0.47
C ASP A 16 13.97 0.12 0.21
N GLN A 17 14.58 -0.20 1.35
CA GLN A 17 14.21 -1.39 2.13
C GLN A 17 12.75 -1.34 2.61
N ILE A 18 12.28 -0.18 3.07
CA ILE A 18 10.88 0.00 3.48
C ILE A 18 9.96 -0.17 2.27
N LYS A 19 10.25 0.44 1.11
CA LYS A 19 9.44 0.25 -0.10
C LYS A 19 9.34 -1.23 -0.49
N ALA A 20 10.44 -1.98 -0.44
CA ALA A 20 10.44 -3.41 -0.72
C ALA A 20 9.46 -4.15 0.20
N LEU A 21 9.54 -3.90 1.50
CA LEU A 21 8.64 -4.50 2.48
C LEU A 21 7.18 -4.09 2.24
N MET A 22 6.92 -2.81 1.95
CA MET A 22 5.55 -2.34 1.72
C MET A 22 4.94 -3.02 0.48
N ILE A 23 5.69 -3.13 -0.62
CA ILE A 23 5.18 -3.80 -1.83
C ILE A 23 5.04 -5.31 -1.62
N ALA A 24 5.94 -5.95 -0.88
CA ALA A 24 5.77 -7.35 -0.51
C ALA A 24 4.46 -7.57 0.28
N LEU A 25 4.15 -6.67 1.22
CA LEU A 25 2.89 -6.70 1.96
C LEU A 25 1.68 -6.39 1.08
N VAL A 26 1.81 -5.48 0.10
CA VAL A 26 0.75 -5.26 -0.91
C VAL A 26 0.43 -6.57 -1.62
N ILE A 27 1.42 -7.34 -2.06
CA ILE A 27 1.17 -8.64 -2.70
C ILE A 27 0.49 -9.60 -1.73
N ALA A 28 1.00 -9.68 -0.49
CA ALA A 28 0.48 -10.57 0.54
C ALA A 28 -1.00 -10.30 0.89
N VAL A 29 -1.45 -9.03 0.95
CA VAL A 29 -2.85 -8.72 1.30
C VAL A 29 -3.86 -9.08 0.21
N HIS A 30 -3.42 -9.29 -1.03
CA HIS A 30 -4.29 -9.66 -2.13
C HIS A 30 -4.52 -11.18 -2.23
N VAL A 31 -3.59 -11.99 -1.70
CA VAL A 31 -3.72 -13.46 -1.68
C VAL A 31 -5.02 -13.92 -1.00
N PRO A 32 -5.41 -13.42 0.20
CA PRO A 32 -6.61 -13.85 0.87
C PRO A 32 -7.91 -13.53 0.11
N MET A 33 -7.89 -12.55 -0.81
CA MET A 33 -9.07 -12.16 -1.57
C MET A 33 -9.57 -13.31 -2.45
N ALA A 34 -8.67 -14.19 -2.91
CA ALA A 34 -9.02 -15.39 -3.69
C ALA A 34 -9.88 -16.39 -2.90
N PHE A 35 -9.81 -16.38 -1.57
CA PHE A 35 -10.57 -17.28 -0.71
C PHE A 35 -11.90 -16.67 -0.24
N GLY A 36 -12.09 -15.36 -0.43
CA GLY A 36 -13.28 -14.62 0.00
C GLY A 36 -14.29 -14.37 -1.12
N GLY A 37 -15.39 -13.72 -0.79
CA GLY A 37 -16.47 -13.40 -1.75
C GLY A 37 -16.09 -12.40 -2.85
N ILE A 38 -15.00 -11.65 -2.69
CA ILE A 38 -14.54 -10.64 -3.66
C ILE A 38 -13.79 -11.29 -4.83
N SER A 39 -13.16 -12.46 -4.63
CA SER A 39 -12.18 -13.09 -5.54
C SER A 39 -10.94 -12.22 -5.78
N TRP A 40 -9.86 -12.80 -6.33
CA TRP A 40 -8.72 -12.04 -6.82
C TRP A 40 -8.71 -12.03 -8.35
N MET A 41 -9.13 -10.92 -8.93
CA MET A 41 -9.17 -10.75 -10.39
C MET A 41 -9.94 -11.88 -11.13
N GLY A 42 -10.96 -12.44 -10.50
CA GLY A 42 -11.71 -13.60 -11.01
C GLY A 42 -11.24 -14.96 -10.47
N VAL A 43 -10.02 -15.07 -9.92
CA VAL A 43 -9.58 -16.30 -9.27
C VAL A 43 -10.30 -16.46 -7.93
N ARG A 44 -11.03 -17.57 -7.79
CA ARG A 44 -11.70 -17.96 -6.56
C ARG A 44 -11.32 -19.38 -6.20
N ILE A 45 -10.79 -19.55 -5.01
CA ILE A 45 -10.40 -20.85 -4.44
C ILE A 45 -11.44 -21.21 -3.39
N PRO A 46 -12.33 -22.18 -3.66
CA PRO A 46 -13.38 -22.56 -2.73
C PRO A 46 -12.79 -23.11 -1.42
N ILE A 47 -13.31 -22.61 -0.31
CA ILE A 47 -13.17 -23.24 1.01
C ILE A 47 -14.48 -23.98 1.27
N GLU A 48 -14.73 -25.07 0.54
CA GLU A 48 -15.94 -25.88 0.76
C GLU A 48 -15.75 -26.85 1.93
N GLY A 49 -16.74 -26.93 2.83
CA GLY A 49 -16.87 -27.99 3.83
C GLY A 49 -16.38 -27.68 5.25
N VAL A 50 -15.56 -26.64 5.44
CA VAL A 50 -15.23 -26.09 6.76
C VAL A 50 -15.23 -24.58 6.60
N SER A 51 -16.28 -23.91 7.06
CA SER A 51 -16.06 -22.52 7.46
C SER A 51 -14.96 -22.61 8.51
N ASP A 52 -13.76 -22.14 8.18
CA ASP A 52 -12.69 -21.91 9.14
C ASP A 52 -12.80 -20.44 9.56
N PRO A 53 -13.64 -20.10 10.56
CA PRO A 53 -13.76 -18.74 11.05
C PRO A 53 -12.42 -18.17 11.50
N LEU A 54 -11.50 -19.02 11.98
CA LEU A 54 -10.17 -18.59 12.38
C LEU A 54 -9.36 -18.13 11.17
N PHE A 55 -9.35 -18.89 10.06
CA PHE A 55 -8.75 -18.46 8.79
C PHE A 55 -9.33 -17.12 8.34
N GLY A 56 -10.66 -17.04 8.22
CA GLY A 56 -11.33 -15.83 7.75
C GLY A 56 -11.03 -14.60 8.63
N THR A 57 -10.98 -14.77 9.95
CA THR A 57 -10.68 -13.68 10.89
C THR A 57 -9.21 -13.33 10.92
N ALA A 58 -8.30 -14.30 10.85
CA ALA A 58 -6.86 -14.06 10.77
C ALA A 58 -6.49 -13.24 9.52
N TYR A 59 -7.03 -13.58 8.35
CA TYR A 59 -6.73 -12.82 7.12
C TYR A 59 -7.40 -11.46 7.08
N ARG A 60 -8.66 -11.32 7.52
CA ARG A 60 -9.30 -10.00 7.64
C ARG A 60 -8.52 -9.09 8.58
N PHE A 61 -8.02 -9.63 9.70
CA PHE A 61 -7.20 -8.89 10.63
C PHE A 61 -5.81 -8.57 10.07
N PHE A 62 -5.18 -9.50 9.36
CA PHE A 62 -3.91 -9.25 8.65
C PHE A 62 -4.05 -8.12 7.63
N VAL A 63 -5.10 -8.15 6.81
CA VAL A 63 -5.42 -7.10 5.84
C VAL A 63 -5.67 -5.78 6.55
N TYR A 64 -6.46 -5.78 7.63
CA TYR A 64 -6.71 -4.59 8.46
C TYR A 64 -5.40 -3.97 8.95
N ILE A 65 -4.53 -4.75 9.59
CA ILE A 65 -3.24 -4.28 10.11
C ILE A 65 -2.35 -3.74 9.00
N CYS A 66 -2.25 -4.43 7.86
CA CYS A 66 -1.46 -3.92 6.73
C CYS A 66 -2.02 -2.59 6.22
N GLN A 67 -3.34 -2.48 6.09
CA GLN A 67 -4.01 -1.26 5.63
C GLN A 67 -3.78 -0.06 6.56
N THR A 68 -3.43 -0.27 7.83
CA THR A 68 -3.14 0.84 8.74
C THR A 68 -1.84 1.58 8.43
N PHE A 69 -0.92 1.03 7.62
CA PHE A 69 0.41 1.67 7.47
C PHE A 69 1.03 1.61 6.08
N PHE A 70 0.82 0.56 5.29
CA PHE A 70 1.62 0.33 4.09
C PHE A 70 1.51 1.42 3.00
N MET A 71 0.28 1.77 2.58
CA MET A 71 0.03 2.84 1.62
C MET A 71 0.31 4.22 2.23
N TYR A 72 0.02 4.42 3.53
CA TYR A 72 0.36 5.65 4.25
C TYR A 72 1.87 5.91 4.22
N MET A 73 2.67 4.88 4.47
CA MET A 73 4.12 4.91 4.38
C MET A 73 4.60 5.20 2.94
N LEU A 74 4.00 4.56 1.94
CA LEU A 74 4.36 4.82 0.53
C LEU A 74 4.06 6.26 0.10
N PHE A 75 2.92 6.82 0.51
CA PHE A 75 2.61 8.24 0.27
C PHE A 75 3.57 9.17 1.02
N LEU A 76 3.87 8.87 2.29
CA LEU A 76 4.82 9.63 3.11
C LEU A 76 6.21 9.67 2.47
N ILE A 77 6.74 8.51 2.09
CA ILE A 77 8.06 8.39 1.45
C ILE A 77 8.04 9.06 0.07
N SER A 78 6.96 8.91 -0.70
CA SER A 78 6.85 9.54 -2.01
C SER A 78 6.88 11.07 -1.88
N GLY A 79 6.08 11.64 -0.98
CA GLY A 79 6.07 13.07 -0.69
C GLY A 79 7.43 13.58 -0.19
N TYR A 80 8.14 12.79 0.60
CA TYR A 80 9.49 13.14 1.09
C TYR A 80 10.49 13.42 -0.04
N PHE A 81 10.36 12.79 -1.20
CA PHE A 81 11.27 13.00 -2.32
C PHE A 81 10.80 14.05 -3.33
N VAL A 82 9.59 14.59 -3.20
CA VAL A 82 8.99 15.53 -4.15
C VAL A 82 9.66 16.92 -4.08
N PRO A 83 9.74 17.60 -2.92
CA PRO A 83 10.35 18.94 -2.83
C PRO A 83 11.77 19.05 -3.41
N PRO A 84 12.75 18.19 -3.04
CA PRO A 84 14.09 18.29 -3.60
C PRO A 84 14.14 17.97 -5.09
N SER A 85 13.23 17.11 -5.58
CA SER A 85 13.15 16.75 -7.00
C SER A 85 12.59 17.89 -7.84
N VAL A 86 11.52 18.54 -7.38
CA VAL A 86 10.92 19.72 -8.01
C VAL A 86 11.92 20.87 -8.02
N HIS A 87 12.59 21.12 -6.90
CA HIS A 87 13.61 22.18 -6.81
C HIS A 87 14.77 21.98 -7.78
N LYS A 88 15.26 20.73 -7.92
CA LYS A 88 16.37 20.42 -8.84
C LYS A 88 15.98 20.53 -10.31
N LYS A 89 14.76 20.12 -10.67
CA LYS A 89 14.34 20.00 -12.09
C LYS A 89 13.54 21.20 -12.60
N GLY A 90 12.91 21.96 -11.71
CA GLY A 90 11.81 22.86 -12.04
C GLY A 90 10.49 22.11 -12.22
N VAL A 91 9.38 22.82 -12.03
CA VAL A 91 8.01 22.26 -12.04
C VAL A 91 7.68 21.55 -13.36
N VAL A 92 7.91 22.21 -14.50
CA VAL A 92 7.52 21.68 -15.82
C VAL A 92 8.26 20.36 -16.13
N ARG A 93 9.59 20.37 -16.00
CA ARG A 93 10.41 19.18 -16.26
C ARG A 93 10.14 18.05 -15.26
N TYR A 94 9.87 18.39 -14.00
CA TYR A 94 9.46 17.40 -13.00
C TYR A 94 8.17 16.69 -13.41
N LEU A 95 7.14 17.45 -13.79
CA LEU A 95 5.84 16.89 -14.20
C LEU A 95 5.93 16.07 -15.49
N GLN A 96 6.73 16.50 -16.48
CA GLN A 96 6.97 15.71 -17.69
C GLN A 96 7.63 14.36 -17.39
N ASP A 97 8.70 14.36 -16.60
CA ASP A 97 9.37 13.13 -16.17
C ASP A 97 8.42 12.21 -15.39
N ARG A 98 7.58 12.81 -14.54
CA ARG A 98 6.62 12.09 -13.70
C ARG A 98 5.47 11.51 -14.51
N LEU A 99 4.94 12.25 -15.49
CA LEU A 99 3.89 11.79 -16.39
C LEU A 99 4.37 10.59 -17.22
N LEU A 100 5.61 10.58 -17.68
CA LEU A 100 6.16 9.41 -18.37
C LEU A 100 6.31 8.20 -17.44
N ARG A 101 6.84 8.42 -16.24
CA ARG A 101 7.09 7.35 -15.26
C ARG A 101 5.84 6.79 -14.60
N ILE A 102 4.74 7.56 -14.56
CA ILE A 102 3.45 7.10 -14.03
C ILE A 102 2.51 6.69 -15.17
N GLY A 103 2.39 7.51 -16.20
CA GLY A 103 1.44 7.33 -17.30
C GLY A 103 1.73 6.09 -18.15
N VAL A 104 3.00 5.86 -18.52
CA VAL A 104 3.35 4.65 -19.30
C VAL A 104 3.06 3.38 -18.50
N PRO A 105 3.53 3.23 -17.25
CA PRO A 105 3.19 2.05 -16.46
C PRO A 105 1.72 1.93 -16.11
N PHE A 106 1.01 3.04 -15.92
CA PHE A 106 -0.44 3.03 -15.73
C PHE A 106 -1.16 2.45 -16.96
N LEU A 107 -0.83 2.90 -18.17
CA LEU A 107 -1.45 2.40 -19.40
C LEU A 107 -1.13 0.93 -19.65
N VAL A 108 0.14 0.52 -19.46
CA VAL A 108 0.55 -0.88 -19.56
C VAL A 108 -0.16 -1.73 -18.51
N GLY A 109 -0.20 -1.27 -17.26
CA GLY A 109 -0.89 -1.93 -16.16
C GLY A 109 -2.38 -2.09 -16.45
N LEU A 110 -3.05 -1.03 -16.90
CA LEU A 110 -4.50 -1.02 -17.12
C LEU A 110 -4.89 -1.89 -18.31
N LEU A 111 -4.25 -1.65 -19.46
CA LEU A 111 -4.66 -2.25 -20.73
C LEU A 111 -4.15 -3.67 -20.91
N LEU A 112 -2.95 -3.98 -20.38
CA LEU A 112 -2.33 -5.30 -20.53
C LEU A 112 -2.44 -6.11 -19.24
N ILE A 113 -1.91 -5.62 -18.12
CA ILE A 113 -1.79 -6.44 -16.90
C ILE A 113 -3.16 -6.75 -16.29
N ASN A 114 -3.98 -5.75 -15.98
CA ASN A 114 -5.28 -5.94 -15.33
C ASN A 114 -6.25 -6.71 -16.23
N ASN A 115 -6.34 -6.36 -17.52
CA ASN A 115 -7.19 -7.07 -18.48
C ASN A 115 -6.74 -8.54 -18.65
N SER A 116 -5.45 -8.81 -18.81
CA SER A 116 -4.96 -10.19 -18.90
C SER A 116 -5.22 -10.96 -17.61
N SER A 117 -5.09 -10.30 -16.45
CA SER A 117 -5.40 -10.90 -15.15
C SER A 117 -6.87 -11.32 -15.06
N MET A 118 -7.79 -10.46 -15.51
CA MET A 118 -9.23 -10.77 -15.59
C MET A 118 -9.54 -11.93 -16.54
N LEU A 119 -8.89 -11.94 -17.70
CA LEU A 119 -9.09 -12.98 -18.72
C LEU A 119 -8.58 -14.33 -18.25
N LEU A 120 -7.42 -14.38 -17.59
CA LEU A 120 -6.90 -15.60 -16.98
C LEU A 120 -7.79 -16.03 -15.81
N GLY A 121 -8.08 -15.12 -14.87
CA GLY A 121 -8.92 -15.41 -13.71
C GLY A 121 -10.33 -15.88 -14.06
N ARG A 122 -10.84 -15.57 -15.26
CA ARG A 122 -12.08 -16.14 -15.81
C ARG A 122 -12.01 -17.66 -16.00
N LEU A 123 -10.84 -18.21 -16.28
CA LEU A 123 -10.60 -19.63 -16.51
C LEU A 123 -10.50 -20.45 -15.21
N SER A 124 -10.39 -19.78 -14.06
CA SER A 124 -10.36 -20.43 -12.76
C SER A 124 -11.64 -21.27 -12.52
N PRO A 125 -11.54 -22.53 -12.03
CA PRO A 125 -12.68 -23.45 -11.87
C PRO A 125 -13.91 -22.87 -11.16
N ALA A 126 -13.74 -22.07 -10.12
CA ALA A 126 -14.83 -21.44 -9.37
C ALA A 126 -14.97 -19.93 -9.64
N SER A 127 -14.49 -19.46 -10.80
CA SER A 127 -14.46 -18.04 -11.14
C SER A 127 -15.87 -17.43 -11.19
N PRO A 128 -16.12 -16.29 -10.52
CA PRO A 128 -17.36 -15.55 -10.71
C PRO A 128 -17.47 -14.92 -12.11
N LEU A 129 -16.39 -14.91 -12.89
CA LEU A 129 -16.36 -14.32 -14.24
C LEU A 129 -16.68 -15.35 -15.33
N ALA A 130 -16.64 -16.66 -15.03
CA ALA A 130 -16.75 -17.72 -16.04
C ALA A 130 -18.03 -17.61 -16.88
N GLY A 131 -19.17 -17.33 -16.22
CA GLY A 131 -20.49 -17.23 -16.85
C GLY A 131 -20.86 -15.87 -17.44
N LEU A 132 -20.02 -14.84 -17.32
CA LEU A 132 -20.32 -13.51 -17.83
C LEU A 132 -20.21 -13.44 -19.36
N SER A 133 -21.07 -12.66 -20.02
CA SER A 133 -20.87 -12.37 -21.45
C SER A 133 -19.65 -11.47 -21.65
N TRP A 134 -19.10 -11.44 -22.88
CA TRP A 134 -17.93 -10.59 -23.19
C TRP A 134 -18.19 -9.09 -22.95
N ASN A 135 -19.43 -8.63 -23.10
CA ASN A 135 -19.81 -7.23 -22.88
C ASN A 135 -19.92 -6.88 -21.40
N GLU A 136 -20.11 -7.87 -20.54
CA GLU A 136 -20.22 -7.70 -19.07
C GLU A 136 -18.88 -7.91 -18.35
N MET A 137 -17.84 -8.33 -19.08
CA MET A 137 -16.51 -8.51 -18.50
C MET A 137 -16.00 -7.20 -17.90
N PRO A 138 -15.52 -7.20 -16.65
CA PRO A 138 -15.03 -6.00 -15.98
C PRO A 138 -13.62 -5.63 -16.47
N LEU A 139 -13.49 -5.35 -17.77
CA LEU A 139 -12.25 -4.88 -18.39
C LEU A 139 -12.01 -3.41 -18.07
N ASN A 140 -10.75 -2.98 -18.18
CA ASN A 140 -10.27 -1.62 -17.97
C ASN A 140 -10.58 -1.06 -16.57
N ARG A 141 -10.57 -1.94 -15.57
CA ARG A 141 -10.66 -1.59 -14.15
C ARG A 141 -9.32 -1.05 -13.66
N VAL A 142 -9.33 0.08 -12.97
CA VAL A 142 -8.13 0.68 -12.38
C VAL A 142 -7.48 -0.29 -11.40
N GLY A 143 -8.29 -0.99 -10.59
CA GLY A 143 -7.83 -1.98 -9.62
C GLY A 143 -6.73 -1.40 -8.74
N VAL A 144 -5.63 -2.13 -8.60
CA VAL A 144 -4.46 -1.69 -7.81
C VAL A 144 -3.81 -0.40 -8.34
N LEU A 145 -4.03 0.02 -9.59
CA LEU A 145 -3.34 1.19 -10.15
C LEU A 145 -3.81 2.54 -9.59
N TRP A 146 -4.83 2.56 -8.74
CA TRP A 146 -5.35 3.76 -8.09
C TRP A 146 -4.25 4.60 -7.41
N PHE A 147 -3.24 3.93 -6.83
CA PHE A 147 -2.11 4.58 -6.16
C PHE A 147 -1.35 5.50 -7.12
N LEU A 148 -1.11 5.07 -8.36
CA LEU A 148 -0.40 5.84 -9.38
C LEU A 148 -1.17 7.11 -9.73
N VAL A 149 -2.49 6.98 -9.91
CA VAL A 149 -3.36 8.11 -10.24
C VAL A 149 -3.36 9.12 -9.10
N LEU A 150 -3.58 8.66 -7.87
CA LEU A 150 -3.64 9.55 -6.72
C LEU A 150 -2.29 10.21 -6.44
N LEU A 151 -1.20 9.47 -6.59
CA LEU A 151 0.15 10.00 -6.44
C LEU A 151 0.43 11.12 -7.44
N PHE A 152 0.01 10.96 -8.71
CA PHE A 152 0.15 12.00 -9.71
C PHE A 152 -0.71 13.23 -9.41
N VAL A 153 -1.93 13.05 -8.89
CA VAL A 153 -2.77 14.16 -8.42
C VAL A 153 -2.05 14.95 -7.31
N PHE A 154 -1.45 14.27 -6.34
CA PHE A 154 -0.69 14.95 -5.28
C PHE A 154 0.56 15.66 -5.80
N ASP A 155 1.26 15.08 -6.78
CA ASP A 155 2.36 15.75 -7.48
C ASP A 155 1.90 17.05 -8.17
N LEU A 156 0.74 17.03 -8.84
CA LEU A 156 0.15 18.22 -9.47
C LEU A 156 -0.20 19.29 -8.43
N LEU A 157 -0.85 18.90 -7.33
CA LEU A 157 -1.21 19.83 -6.25
C LEU A 157 0.03 20.48 -5.63
N TYR A 158 1.08 19.71 -5.36
CA TYR A 158 2.34 20.23 -4.84
C TYR A 158 3.01 21.18 -5.84
N CYS A 159 3.04 20.81 -7.12
CA CYS A 159 3.61 21.66 -8.17
C CYS A 159 2.84 22.97 -8.36
N ALA A 160 1.50 22.92 -8.29
CA ALA A 160 0.65 24.10 -8.33
C ALA A 160 0.94 25.02 -7.14
N TRP A 161 1.09 24.46 -5.94
CA TRP A 161 1.49 25.23 -4.75
C TRP A 161 2.83 25.95 -4.96
N VAL A 162 3.85 25.24 -5.43
CA VAL A 162 5.19 25.82 -5.69
C VAL A 162 5.13 26.91 -6.76
N ALA A 163 4.38 26.69 -7.84
CA ALA A 163 4.24 27.66 -8.92
C ALA A 163 3.53 28.95 -8.47
N LEU A 164 2.55 28.85 -7.57
CA LEU A 164 1.79 30.00 -7.05
C LEU A 164 2.54 30.76 -5.94
N ARG A 165 3.23 30.05 -5.04
CA ARG A 165 3.91 30.66 -3.87
C ARG A 165 5.34 31.09 -4.17
N GLY A 166 5.98 30.53 -5.20
CA GLY A 166 7.40 30.73 -5.46
C GLY A 166 8.32 30.11 -4.40
N ASP A 167 7.79 29.19 -3.58
CA ASP A 167 8.52 28.56 -2.47
C ASP A 167 9.77 27.85 -2.99
N ARG A 168 10.92 28.25 -2.44
CA ARG A 168 12.20 27.59 -2.71
C ARG A 168 12.44 26.57 -1.61
N PHE A 169 12.59 25.31 -2.01
CA PHE A 169 13.01 24.25 -1.10
C PHE A 169 14.36 24.60 -0.46
N SER A 170 14.37 24.63 0.86
CA SER A 170 15.57 24.73 1.68
C SER A 170 15.47 23.72 2.81
N VAL A 171 16.63 23.25 3.28
CA VAL A 171 16.68 22.32 4.41
C VAL A 171 16.98 23.12 5.67
N ASP A 172 15.98 23.27 6.54
CA ASP A 172 16.13 23.87 7.85
C ASP A 172 16.03 22.81 8.93
N THR A 173 17.18 22.48 9.51
CA THR A 173 17.32 21.47 10.55
C THR A 173 17.01 21.94 11.96
N SER A 174 16.77 23.24 12.16
CA SER A 174 16.46 23.83 13.47
C SER A 174 15.06 23.48 13.96
N VAL A 175 14.12 23.27 13.04
CA VAL A 175 12.74 22.87 13.35
C VAL A 175 12.71 21.43 13.86
N SER A 176 12.34 21.28 15.14
CA SER A 176 12.22 19.97 15.77
C SER A 176 11.16 19.08 15.10
N ALA A 177 11.37 17.76 15.13
CA ALA A 177 10.39 16.80 14.63
C ALA A 177 9.07 16.87 15.42
N PRO A 178 7.91 16.53 14.81
CA PRO A 178 6.62 16.55 15.47
C PRO A 178 6.64 15.76 16.78
N GLN A 179 6.23 16.43 17.86
CA GLN A 179 6.20 15.84 19.20
C GLN A 179 4.88 15.08 19.44
N LEU A 180 4.73 14.50 20.64
CA LEU A 180 3.57 13.71 21.04
C LEU A 180 2.23 14.42 20.77
N ARG A 181 2.14 15.73 21.06
CA ARG A 181 0.91 16.51 20.82
C ARG A 181 0.52 16.52 19.34
N SER A 182 1.49 16.71 18.44
CA SER A 182 1.25 16.69 17.00
C SER A 182 0.82 15.30 16.51
N TRP A 183 1.42 14.24 17.05
CA TRP A 183 1.03 12.85 16.75
C TRP A 183 -0.41 12.57 17.21
N LEU A 184 -0.76 12.95 18.43
CA LEU A 184 -2.11 12.80 18.98
C LEU A 184 -3.16 13.56 18.16
N ILE A 185 -2.93 14.84 17.90
CA ILE A 185 -3.88 15.69 17.16
C ILE A 185 -4.08 15.13 15.74
N SER A 186 -2.98 14.81 15.04
CA SER A 186 -3.10 14.27 13.68
C SER A 186 -3.74 12.89 13.65
N ALA A 187 -3.37 11.96 14.56
CA ALA A 187 -4.00 10.66 14.66
C ALA A 187 -5.51 10.78 14.91
N PHE A 188 -5.91 11.63 15.86
CA PHE A 188 -7.30 11.83 16.23
C PHE A 188 -8.13 12.48 15.11
N LEU A 189 -7.65 13.56 14.50
CA LEU A 189 -8.36 14.22 13.40
C LEU A 189 -8.51 13.30 12.19
N LEU A 190 -7.46 12.55 11.84
CA LEU A 190 -7.53 11.58 10.76
C LEU A 190 -8.45 10.40 11.13
N ALA A 191 -8.46 9.95 12.38
CA ALA A 191 -9.37 8.90 12.84
C ALA A 191 -10.84 9.29 12.67
N ILE A 192 -11.19 10.54 12.99
CA ILE A 192 -12.53 11.07 12.74
C ILE A 192 -12.86 11.06 11.25
N LEU A 193 -11.91 11.47 10.39
CA LEU A 193 -12.10 11.46 8.94
C LEU A 193 -12.23 10.03 8.38
N GLU A 194 -11.46 9.07 8.88
CA GLU A 194 -11.56 7.65 8.51
C GLU A 194 -12.95 7.10 8.87
N VAL A 195 -13.45 7.38 10.08
CA VAL A 195 -14.81 6.99 10.48
C VAL A 195 -15.85 7.66 9.58
N ALA A 196 -15.77 8.98 9.40
CA ALA A 196 -16.71 9.74 8.59
C ALA A 196 -16.73 9.33 7.11
N MET A 197 -15.60 8.88 6.57
CA MET A 197 -15.53 8.36 5.21
C MET A 197 -15.98 6.91 5.14
N SER A 198 -15.76 6.09 6.18
CA SER A 198 -16.23 4.70 6.21
C SER A 198 -17.76 4.57 6.18
N THR A 199 -18.50 5.60 6.63
CA THR A 199 -19.97 5.63 6.58
C THR A 199 -20.52 5.97 5.19
N ARG A 200 -19.69 6.38 4.23
CA ARG A 200 -20.11 6.70 2.84
C ARG A 200 -20.21 5.45 1.97
N THR A 201 -20.93 4.44 2.46
CA THR A 201 -21.02 3.10 1.86
C THR A 201 -21.51 3.12 0.41
N GLU A 202 -22.54 3.90 0.09
CA GLU A 202 -23.10 4.01 -1.26
C GLU A 202 -22.10 4.60 -2.27
N LEU A 203 -21.36 5.64 -1.87
CA LEU A 203 -20.34 6.26 -2.71
C LEU A 203 -19.25 5.24 -3.06
N TRP A 204 -18.74 4.53 -2.05
CA TRP A 204 -17.67 3.56 -2.25
C TRP A 204 -18.14 2.33 -3.03
N ALA A 205 -19.36 1.84 -2.77
CA ALA A 205 -19.96 0.75 -3.54
C ALA A 205 -20.17 1.13 -5.01
N THR A 206 -20.62 2.35 -5.29
CA THR A 206 -20.78 2.85 -6.65
C THR A 206 -19.44 2.88 -7.39
N LEU A 207 -18.39 3.41 -6.75
CA LEU A 207 -17.05 3.41 -7.32
C LEU A 207 -16.50 2.00 -7.52
N MET A 208 -16.71 1.09 -6.56
CA MET A 208 -16.34 -0.32 -6.63
C MET A 208 -16.88 -1.00 -7.90
N ASN A 209 -18.13 -0.68 -8.23
CA ASN A 209 -18.83 -1.27 -9.37
C ASN A 209 -18.52 -0.55 -10.69
N SER A 210 -17.70 0.50 -10.69
CA SER A 210 -17.28 1.26 -11.88
C SER A 210 -15.83 0.92 -12.33
N PRO A 211 -15.38 1.38 -13.51
CA PRO A 211 -13.97 1.30 -13.91
C PRO A 211 -12.97 1.91 -12.89
N LEU A 212 -13.45 2.73 -11.96
CA LEU A 212 -12.69 3.37 -10.88
C LEU A 212 -12.71 2.55 -9.56
N ASP A 213 -12.92 1.24 -9.66
CA ASP A 213 -13.01 0.27 -8.56
C ASP A 213 -11.92 0.41 -7.49
N GLY A 214 -10.67 0.68 -7.88
CA GLY A 214 -9.57 0.93 -6.95
C GLY A 214 -9.84 2.07 -5.96
N PHE A 215 -10.53 3.13 -6.41
CA PHE A 215 -10.98 4.22 -5.54
C PHE A 215 -12.17 3.82 -4.67
N GLY A 216 -12.99 2.84 -5.07
CA GLY A 216 -14.01 2.24 -4.22
C GLY A 216 -13.39 1.50 -3.02
N PHE A 217 -12.33 0.72 -3.26
CA PHE A 217 -11.64 -0.02 -2.19
C PHE A 217 -10.85 0.87 -1.22
N GLN A 218 -10.22 1.94 -1.72
CA GLN A 218 -9.22 2.70 -0.95
C GLN A 218 -9.62 4.15 -0.69
N GLY A 219 -10.67 4.66 -1.33
CA GLY A 219 -11.05 6.07 -1.27
C GLY A 219 -11.46 6.55 0.13
N ARG A 220 -11.89 5.66 1.02
CA ARG A 220 -12.17 6.01 2.42
C ARG A 220 -10.96 6.61 3.14
N HIS A 221 -9.76 6.28 2.70
CA HIS A 221 -8.49 6.71 3.27
C HIS A 221 -7.88 7.96 2.61
N ILE A 222 -8.61 8.61 1.68
CA ILE A 222 -8.09 9.70 0.83
C ILE A 222 -7.46 10.86 1.61
N PHE A 223 -8.07 11.24 2.74
CA PHE A 223 -7.56 12.33 3.58
C PHE A 223 -6.28 11.95 4.30
N THR A 224 -6.19 10.70 4.78
CA THR A 224 -4.96 10.17 5.39
C THR A 224 -3.85 10.05 4.37
N TYR A 225 -4.13 9.60 3.14
CA TYR A 225 -3.16 9.58 2.05
C TYR A 225 -2.63 10.97 1.72
N SER A 226 -3.52 11.95 1.56
CA SER A 226 -3.17 13.34 1.30
C SER A 226 -2.30 13.91 2.42
N PHE A 227 -2.74 13.76 3.68
CA PHE A 227 -1.98 14.22 4.83
C PHE A 227 -0.59 13.59 4.91
N MET A 228 -0.47 12.26 4.69
CA MET A 228 0.82 11.56 4.70
C MET A 228 1.76 12.06 3.60
N PHE A 229 1.24 12.26 2.38
CA PHE A 229 2.04 12.79 1.28
C PHE A 229 2.59 14.20 1.59
N PHE A 230 1.73 15.12 2.01
CA PHE A 230 2.16 16.49 2.30
C PHE A 230 2.98 16.60 3.58
N LEU A 231 2.74 15.74 4.57
CA LEU A 231 3.63 15.56 5.71
C LEU A 231 5.02 15.12 5.25
N GLY A 232 5.09 14.22 4.27
CA GLY A 232 6.35 13.81 3.62
C GLY A 232 7.07 14.99 3.01
N CYS A 233 6.37 15.80 2.22
CA CYS A 233 6.93 17.03 1.64
C CYS A 233 7.50 17.95 2.73
N LYS A 234 6.74 18.20 3.80
CA LYS A 234 7.21 19.04 4.92
C LYS A 234 8.38 18.40 5.68
N ALA A 235 8.34 17.09 5.89
CA ALA A 235 9.40 16.33 6.55
C ALA A 235 10.72 16.43 5.77
N SER A 236 10.68 16.53 4.44
CA SER A 236 11.87 16.72 3.60
C SER A 236 12.59 18.04 3.87
N CYS A 237 11.85 19.12 4.10
CA CYS A 237 12.43 20.43 4.41
C CYS A 237 13.17 20.43 5.77
N HIS A 238 12.91 19.47 6.65
CA HIS A 238 13.45 19.47 8.01
C HIS A 238 14.22 18.18 8.38
N ARG A 239 14.29 17.21 7.47
CA ARG A 239 14.83 15.85 7.71
C ARG A 239 14.21 15.18 8.93
N TRP A 240 12.88 15.28 9.05
CA TRP A 240 12.17 14.72 10.21
C TRP A 240 12.23 13.19 10.26
N LEU A 241 12.24 12.52 9.11
CA LEU A 241 12.27 11.05 9.04
C LEU A 241 13.62 10.48 9.52
N GLU A 242 14.68 11.27 9.47
CA GLU A 242 16.02 10.92 9.98
C GLU A 242 16.22 11.31 11.45
N LYS A 243 15.30 12.07 12.04
CA LYS A 243 15.42 12.64 13.40
C LYS A 243 14.28 12.21 14.31
N LEU A 244 13.84 10.97 14.17
CA LEU A 244 12.75 10.45 14.98
C LEU A 244 13.14 10.31 16.45
N ASN A 245 12.30 10.82 17.34
CA ASN A 245 12.46 10.62 18.78
C ASN A 245 12.18 9.15 19.13
N THR A 246 13.23 8.43 19.52
CA THR A 246 13.17 6.99 19.82
C THR A 246 12.17 6.65 20.92
N HIS A 247 12.15 7.43 21.99
CA HIS A 247 11.28 7.17 23.13
C HIS A 247 9.81 7.36 22.74
N LEU A 248 9.50 8.42 22.00
CA LEU A 248 8.16 8.66 21.46
C LEU A 248 7.71 7.52 20.54
N VAL A 249 8.55 7.14 19.56
CA VAL A 249 8.25 6.08 18.60
C VAL A 249 7.99 4.75 19.30
N VAL A 250 8.87 4.32 20.21
CA VAL A 250 8.72 3.04 20.91
C VAL A 250 7.49 3.05 21.83
N ARG A 251 7.23 4.15 22.53
CA ARG A 251 6.03 4.30 23.36
C ARG A 251 4.76 4.18 22.53
N TRP A 252 4.70 4.88 21.39
CA TRP A 252 3.55 4.83 20.50
C TRP A 252 3.39 3.47 19.83
N PHE A 253 4.48 2.84 19.40
CA PHE A 253 4.46 1.50 18.84
C PHE A 253 3.89 0.48 19.83
N ARG A 254 4.30 0.51 21.10
CA ARG A 254 3.71 -0.34 22.15
C ARG A 254 2.21 -0.13 22.29
N PHE A 255 1.75 1.13 22.23
CA PHE A 255 0.33 1.46 22.22
C PHE A 255 -0.40 0.91 20.98
N SER A 256 0.20 1.01 19.80
CA SER A 256 -0.34 0.46 18.55
C SER A 256 -0.46 -1.06 18.61
N ILE A 257 0.54 -1.76 19.16
CA ILE A 257 0.49 -3.22 19.36
C ILE A 257 -0.59 -3.59 20.37
N ALA A 258 -0.66 -2.92 21.52
CA ALA A 258 -1.70 -3.18 22.52
C ALA A 258 -3.12 -2.95 21.95
N SER A 259 -3.31 -1.86 21.20
CA SER A 259 -4.57 -1.57 20.51
C SER A 259 -4.91 -2.64 19.47
N SER A 260 -3.93 -3.07 18.68
CA SER A 260 -4.10 -4.14 17.68
C SER A 260 -4.52 -5.45 18.34
N LEU A 261 -3.85 -5.87 19.42
CA LEU A 261 -4.21 -7.09 20.15
C LEU A 261 -5.61 -6.99 20.77
N CYS A 262 -6.00 -5.81 21.27
CA CYS A 262 -7.36 -5.58 21.78
C CYS A 262 -8.40 -5.75 20.65
N LEU A 263 -8.18 -5.13 19.49
CA LEU A 263 -9.06 -5.27 18.33
C LEU A 263 -9.09 -6.71 17.78
N LEU A 264 -7.97 -7.43 17.79
CA LEU A 264 -7.94 -8.84 17.43
C LEU A 264 -8.83 -9.67 18.36
N THR A 265 -8.74 -9.43 19.67
CA THR A 265 -9.62 -10.08 20.66
C THR A 265 -11.08 -9.76 20.37
N ILE A 266 -11.42 -8.50 20.07
CA ILE A 266 -12.79 -8.11 19.68
C ILE A 266 -13.22 -8.86 18.40
N ALA A 267 -12.37 -8.92 17.38
CA ALA A 267 -12.68 -9.64 16.14
C ALA A 267 -12.91 -11.14 16.39
N LEU A 268 -12.11 -11.77 17.23
CA LEU A 268 -12.28 -13.17 17.61
C LEU A 268 -13.57 -13.38 18.40
N VAL A 269 -13.87 -12.52 19.38
CA VAL A 269 -15.13 -12.58 20.13
C VAL A 269 -16.32 -12.43 19.19
N VAL A 270 -16.34 -11.46 18.29
CA VAL A 270 -17.43 -11.29 17.30
C VAL A 270 -17.56 -12.51 16.38
N THR A 271 -16.43 -13.12 16.01
CA THR A 271 -16.43 -14.29 15.12
C THR A 271 -16.98 -15.54 15.79
N PHE A 272 -16.64 -15.77 17.06
CA PHE A 272 -17.02 -16.99 17.80
C PHE A 272 -18.27 -16.81 18.69
N ASN A 273 -18.72 -15.58 18.90
CA ASN A 273 -19.92 -15.25 19.66
C ASN A 273 -20.97 -14.62 18.73
N GLY A 274 -21.77 -15.48 18.08
CA GLY A 274 -22.72 -15.11 17.02
C GLY A 274 -23.82 -14.13 17.43
N ASN A 275 -24.05 -13.90 18.72
CA ASN A 275 -25.06 -12.94 19.18
C ASN A 275 -24.73 -11.48 18.79
N ILE A 276 -23.47 -11.16 18.48
CA ILE A 276 -23.08 -9.79 18.07
C ILE A 276 -23.23 -9.59 16.56
N SER A 277 -23.12 -10.66 15.75
CA SER A 277 -23.24 -10.57 14.29
C SER A 277 -24.68 -10.35 13.81
N ASP A 278 -25.67 -10.73 14.61
CA ASP A 278 -27.10 -10.64 14.24
C ASP A 278 -27.68 -9.23 14.45
N GLU A 279 -26.96 -8.34 15.13
CA GLU A 279 -27.37 -6.97 15.40
C GLU A 279 -26.59 -5.98 14.52
N ALA A 280 -27.23 -5.51 13.44
CA ALA A 280 -26.61 -4.61 12.46
C ALA A 280 -26.02 -3.33 13.09
N GLU A 281 -26.64 -2.80 14.14
CA GLU A 281 -26.14 -1.62 14.88
C GLU A 281 -24.82 -1.90 15.61
N LYS A 282 -24.72 -3.06 16.29
CA LYS A 282 -23.49 -3.48 16.98
C LYS A 282 -22.36 -3.72 16.00
N LEU A 283 -22.65 -4.35 14.86
CA LEU A 283 -21.65 -4.59 13.82
C LEU A 283 -21.14 -3.28 13.20
N THR A 284 -22.04 -2.31 12.98
CA THR A 284 -21.67 -0.96 12.52
C THR A 284 -20.76 -0.25 13.52
N LEU A 285 -21.06 -0.34 14.82
CA LEU A 285 -20.21 0.22 15.87
C LEU A 285 -18.82 -0.44 15.89
N VAL A 286 -18.73 -1.77 15.73
CA VAL A 286 -17.45 -2.48 15.64
C VAL A 286 -16.63 -1.96 14.46
N TYR A 287 -17.24 -1.81 13.27
CA TYR A 287 -16.52 -1.25 12.12
C TYR A 287 -16.06 0.19 12.35
N ALA A 288 -16.88 1.03 12.99
CA ALA A 288 -16.49 2.39 13.35
C ALA A 288 -15.31 2.42 14.32
N ILE A 289 -15.28 1.53 15.32
CA ILE A 289 -14.14 1.39 16.24
C ILE A 289 -12.87 0.99 15.48
N PHE A 290 -12.95 0.00 14.59
CA PHE A 290 -11.81 -0.41 13.77
C PHE A 290 -11.31 0.73 12.89
N SER A 291 -12.22 1.46 12.22
CA SER A 291 -11.93 2.66 11.42
C SER A 291 -11.24 3.75 12.24
N PHE A 292 -11.70 4.01 13.46
CA PHE A 292 -11.12 5.01 14.35
C PHE A 292 -9.67 4.68 14.73
N PHE A 293 -9.36 3.41 14.97
CA PHE A 293 -8.01 3.00 15.39
C PHE A 293 -6.99 2.87 14.25
N TYR A 294 -7.40 2.97 12.98
CA TYR A 294 -6.49 2.88 11.82
C TYR A 294 -5.26 3.77 11.97
N THR A 295 -5.48 5.06 12.24
CA THR A 295 -4.40 6.06 12.24
C THR A 295 -3.52 5.91 13.47
N PHE A 296 -4.11 5.60 14.62
CA PHE A 296 -3.39 5.36 15.87
C PHE A 296 -2.44 4.16 15.76
N ILE A 297 -2.88 3.07 15.15
CA ILE A 297 -2.04 1.90 14.87
C ILE A 297 -0.98 2.26 13.83
N GLY A 298 -1.41 2.90 12.73
CA GLY A 298 -0.55 3.31 11.62
C GLY A 298 0.65 4.15 12.04
N TRP A 299 0.45 5.19 12.84
CA TRP A 299 1.52 6.05 13.32
C TRP A 299 2.63 5.30 14.06
N GLY A 300 2.27 4.37 14.95
CA GLY A 300 3.25 3.61 15.71
C GLY A 300 4.02 2.62 14.86
N VAL A 301 3.31 1.87 13.99
CA VAL A 301 3.94 0.92 13.08
C VAL A 301 4.86 1.63 12.10
N MET A 302 4.39 2.71 11.46
CA MET A 302 5.23 3.49 10.53
C MET A 302 6.46 4.08 11.23
N GLY A 303 6.26 4.73 12.37
CA GLY A 303 7.36 5.32 13.15
C GLY A 303 8.40 4.27 13.54
N TYR A 304 7.96 3.10 14.00
CA TYR A 304 8.85 2.00 14.38
C TYR A 304 9.61 1.44 13.18
N LEU A 305 8.94 1.19 12.05
CA LEU A 305 9.58 0.72 10.83
C LEU A 305 10.66 1.71 10.35
N LEU A 306 10.36 3.00 10.31
CA LEU A 306 11.34 4.04 9.96
C LEU A 306 12.54 4.01 10.89
N LEU A 307 12.30 4.02 12.21
CA LEU A 307 13.34 3.99 13.23
C LEU A 307 14.22 2.73 13.13
N TRP A 308 13.59 1.56 12.96
CA TRP A 308 14.26 0.28 12.89
C TRP A 308 15.14 0.18 11.63
N PHE A 309 14.58 0.44 10.45
CA PHE A 309 15.35 0.38 9.22
C PHE A 309 16.44 1.46 9.17
N GLN A 310 16.20 2.65 9.75
CA GLN A 310 17.23 3.68 9.88
C GLN A 310 18.43 3.19 10.69
N ARG A 311 18.21 2.46 11.79
CA ARG A 311 19.26 1.92 12.67
C ARG A 311 19.90 0.64 12.15
N ASN A 312 19.20 -0.10 11.31
CA ASN A 312 19.60 -1.43 10.84
C ASN A 312 19.83 -1.49 9.32
N GLN A 313 20.19 -0.37 8.67
CA GLN A 313 20.39 -0.27 7.21
C GLN A 313 21.30 -1.35 6.62
N ASN A 314 22.36 -1.73 7.35
CA ASN A 314 23.34 -2.70 6.88
C ASN A 314 22.99 -4.15 7.26
N ARG A 315 21.93 -4.38 8.05
CA ARG A 315 21.60 -5.70 8.62
C ARG A 315 21.13 -6.70 7.57
N PHE A 316 20.35 -6.24 6.59
CA PHE A 316 19.85 -7.08 5.50
C PHE A 316 20.70 -6.96 4.23
N GLY A 317 21.94 -6.47 4.33
CA GLY A 317 22.81 -6.27 3.17
C GLY A 317 22.18 -5.38 2.09
N GLN A 318 22.71 -5.49 0.86
CA GLN A 318 22.25 -4.70 -0.27
C GLN A 318 21.02 -5.28 -0.97
N TRP A 319 20.72 -6.58 -0.81
CA TRP A 319 19.67 -7.26 -1.58
C TRP A 319 18.29 -6.65 -1.36
N LEU A 320 17.94 -6.30 -0.11
CA LEU A 320 16.63 -5.71 0.21
C LEU A 320 16.52 -4.29 -0.34
N ALA A 321 17.62 -3.54 -0.38
CA ALA A 321 17.66 -2.24 -1.04
C ALA A 321 17.54 -2.36 -2.57
N THR A 322 18.15 -3.39 -3.16
CA THR A 322 17.99 -3.73 -4.59
C THR A 322 16.52 -4.05 -4.91
N ALA A 323 15.88 -4.92 -4.11
CA ALA A 323 14.44 -5.18 -4.20
C ALA A 323 13.64 -3.88 -4.07
N GLY A 324 14.06 -2.96 -3.21
CA GLY A 324 13.47 -1.63 -3.05
C GLY A 324 13.48 -0.74 -4.30
N VAL A 325 14.42 -1.00 -5.22
CA VAL A 325 14.47 -0.37 -6.54
C VAL A 325 13.48 -1.05 -7.50
N ASP A 326 13.31 -2.37 -7.37
CA ASP A 326 12.38 -3.18 -8.16
C ASP A 326 10.91 -3.04 -7.69
N SER A 327 10.67 -2.45 -6.51
CA SER A 327 9.35 -2.31 -5.90
C SER A 327 8.28 -1.70 -6.80
N TYR A 328 8.64 -0.66 -7.57
CA TYR A 328 7.65 0.02 -8.39
C TYR A 328 7.16 -0.87 -9.54
N GLY A 329 8.07 -1.53 -10.27
CA GLY A 329 7.68 -2.53 -11.26
C GLY A 329 6.93 -3.72 -10.67
N ALA A 330 7.36 -4.23 -9.50
CA ALA A 330 6.70 -5.36 -8.83
C ALA A 330 5.25 -5.02 -8.47
N TYR A 331 5.01 -3.79 -8.02
CA TYR A 331 3.67 -3.28 -7.79
C TYR A 331 2.79 -3.28 -9.05
N ILE A 332 3.34 -3.02 -10.23
CA ILE A 332 2.55 -2.96 -11.46
C ILE A 332 2.20 -4.36 -11.96
N ILE A 333 3.14 -5.31 -11.91
CA ILE A 333 2.96 -6.63 -12.52
C ILE A 333 2.32 -7.66 -11.60
N HIS A 334 2.31 -7.43 -10.28
CA HIS A 334 1.85 -8.45 -9.32
C HIS A 334 0.42 -8.94 -9.55
N PRO A 335 -0.55 -8.20 -10.12
CA PRO A 335 -1.88 -8.75 -10.37
C PRO A 335 -1.84 -9.98 -11.26
N LEU A 336 -1.12 -9.89 -12.38
CA LEU A 336 -1.01 -10.97 -13.35
C LEU A 336 -0.19 -12.13 -12.79
N VAL A 337 0.92 -11.83 -12.11
CA VAL A 337 1.74 -12.85 -11.45
C VAL A 337 0.92 -13.61 -10.42
N LEU A 338 0.17 -12.89 -9.58
CA LEU A 338 -0.58 -13.50 -8.50
C LEU A 338 -1.75 -14.33 -9.01
N VAL A 339 -2.43 -13.92 -10.10
CA VAL A 339 -3.42 -14.77 -10.79
C VAL A 339 -2.80 -16.08 -11.24
N GLY A 340 -1.67 -16.03 -11.97
CA GLY A 340 -1.00 -17.25 -12.44
C GLY A 340 -0.52 -18.16 -11.31
N VAL A 341 -0.01 -17.58 -10.21
CA VAL A 341 0.37 -18.35 -9.02
C VAL A 341 -0.85 -19.02 -8.38
N LEU A 342 -1.92 -18.26 -8.12
CA LEU A 342 -3.12 -18.79 -7.47
C LEU A 342 -3.82 -19.86 -8.32
N GLU A 343 -3.82 -19.74 -9.64
CA GLU A 343 -4.34 -20.80 -10.52
C GLU A 343 -3.48 -22.06 -10.46
N ALA A 344 -2.15 -21.91 -10.43
CA ALA A 344 -1.24 -23.05 -10.42
C ALA A 344 -1.31 -23.86 -9.11
N ILE A 345 -1.48 -23.19 -7.96
CA ILE A 345 -1.45 -23.86 -6.64
C ILE A 345 -2.77 -23.85 -5.88
N GLY A 346 -3.79 -23.16 -6.37
CA GLY A 346 -5.08 -23.03 -5.68
C GLY A 346 -5.91 -24.31 -5.68
N PHE A 347 -5.65 -25.22 -6.62
CA PHE A 347 -6.48 -26.40 -6.90
C PHE A 347 -5.77 -27.73 -6.72
N ILE A 348 -4.56 -27.73 -6.15
CA ILE A 348 -3.73 -28.94 -5.95
C ILE A 348 -4.12 -29.76 -4.70
N GLY A 349 -5.24 -29.42 -4.04
CA GLY A 349 -5.76 -30.15 -2.87
C GLY A 349 -5.03 -29.89 -1.54
N LEU A 350 -4.16 -28.86 -1.47
CA LEU A 350 -3.54 -28.45 -0.20
C LEU A 350 -4.55 -27.71 0.70
N ASN A 351 -4.27 -27.70 2.01
CA ASN A 351 -5.01 -26.86 2.96
C ASN A 351 -4.84 -25.37 2.63
N HIS A 352 -5.92 -24.58 2.77
CA HIS A 352 -5.96 -23.15 2.42
C HIS A 352 -4.90 -22.29 3.12
N TRP A 353 -4.48 -22.64 4.34
CA TRP A 353 -3.37 -21.97 5.04
C TRP A 353 -2.05 -22.11 4.28
N LEU A 354 -1.75 -23.32 3.79
CA LEU A 354 -0.54 -23.59 3.02
C LEU A 354 -0.61 -22.92 1.64
N ILE A 355 -1.77 -22.96 0.99
CA ILE A 355 -1.96 -22.27 -0.30
C ILE A 355 -1.74 -20.77 -0.13
N ALA A 356 -2.33 -20.15 0.89
CA ALA A 356 -2.17 -18.72 1.13
C ALA A 356 -0.71 -18.33 1.46
N LEU A 357 -0.01 -19.13 2.28
CA LEU A 357 1.41 -18.90 2.57
C LEU A 357 2.28 -19.07 1.31
N ALA A 358 2.09 -20.16 0.57
CA ALA A 358 2.83 -20.45 -0.65
C ALA A 358 2.57 -19.40 -1.74
N ALA A 359 1.31 -19.00 -1.96
CA ALA A 359 0.93 -17.97 -2.92
C ALA A 359 1.55 -16.62 -2.56
N THR A 360 1.62 -16.29 -1.26
CA THR A 360 2.29 -15.08 -0.79
C THR A 360 3.78 -15.10 -1.12
N VAL A 361 4.49 -16.17 -0.74
CA VAL A 361 5.93 -16.28 -0.97
C VAL A 361 6.25 -16.29 -2.46
N LEU A 362 5.57 -17.13 -3.24
CA LEU A 362 5.77 -17.25 -4.68
C LEU A 362 5.39 -15.96 -5.40
N GLY A 363 4.25 -15.35 -5.06
CA GLY A 363 3.81 -14.09 -5.64
C GLY A 363 4.82 -12.97 -5.43
N ILE A 364 5.40 -12.86 -4.23
CA ILE A 364 6.46 -11.89 -3.92
C ILE A 364 7.73 -12.21 -4.73
N VAL A 365 8.26 -13.42 -4.60
CA VAL A 365 9.54 -13.80 -5.23
C VAL A 365 9.48 -13.67 -6.75
N ILE A 366 8.39 -14.14 -7.37
CA ILE A 366 8.21 -14.09 -8.83
C ILE A 366 8.01 -12.65 -9.29
N SER A 367 7.20 -11.83 -8.60
CA SER A 367 6.97 -10.43 -8.99
C SER A 367 8.26 -9.61 -8.94
N PHE A 368 9.03 -9.71 -7.85
CA PHE A 368 10.32 -9.03 -7.74
C PHE A 368 11.34 -9.61 -8.73
N GLY A 369 11.37 -10.93 -8.91
CA GLY A 369 12.27 -11.61 -9.83
C GLY A 369 12.06 -11.21 -11.29
N ILE A 370 10.82 -11.17 -11.77
CA ILE A 370 10.48 -10.74 -13.13
C ILE A 370 10.92 -9.29 -13.34
N VAL A 371 10.60 -8.39 -12.40
CA VAL A 371 10.95 -6.97 -12.54
C VAL A 371 12.45 -6.77 -12.51
N HIS A 372 13.16 -7.52 -11.67
CA HIS A 372 14.62 -7.49 -11.66
C HIS A 372 15.21 -7.84 -13.04
N GLN A 373 14.62 -8.82 -13.75
CA GLN A 373 15.03 -9.14 -15.12
C GLN A 373 14.61 -8.06 -16.13
N LEU A 374 13.38 -7.56 -16.05
CA LEU A 374 12.87 -6.50 -16.94
C LEU A 374 13.72 -5.23 -16.84
N ARG A 375 14.17 -4.87 -15.64
CA ARG A 375 15.03 -3.70 -15.39
C ARG A 375 16.48 -3.88 -15.85
N ARG A 376 16.86 -5.04 -16.40
CA ARG A 376 18.11 -5.17 -17.17
C ARG A 376 18.01 -4.46 -18.53
N ILE A 377 16.80 -4.24 -19.03
CA ILE A 377 16.55 -3.49 -20.26
C ILE A 377 16.61 -1.98 -19.92
N PRO A 378 17.56 -1.20 -20.49
CA PRO A 378 17.77 0.19 -20.06
C PRO A 378 16.57 1.12 -20.27
N SER A 379 15.75 0.89 -21.30
CA SER A 379 14.54 1.68 -21.55
C SER A 379 13.48 1.42 -20.46
N VAL A 380 13.30 0.16 -20.06
CA VAL A 380 12.38 -0.24 -19.00
C VAL A 380 12.85 0.30 -17.64
N ALA A 381 14.12 0.16 -17.30
CA ALA A 381 14.69 0.63 -16.03
C ALA A 381 14.63 2.15 -15.83
N ARG A 382 14.50 2.94 -16.91
CA ARG A 382 14.29 4.39 -16.82
C ARG A 382 12.85 4.76 -16.43
N ILE A 383 11.91 3.87 -16.71
CA ILE A 383 10.47 4.05 -16.48
C ILE A 383 10.08 3.42 -15.15
N ILE A 384 10.48 2.17 -14.88
CA ILE A 384 10.07 1.38 -13.70
C ILE A 384 11.17 1.11 -12.68
#